data_AF-A0A834J1R9-F1
#
_entry.id   AF-A0A834J1R9-F1
#
_cell.length_a   1.000
_cell.length_b   1.000
_cell.length_c   1.000
_cell.angle_alpha   90.00
_cell.angle_beta   90.00
_cell.angle_gamma   90.00
#
_symmetry.space_group_name_H-M   'P 1'
#
loop_
_entity.id
_entity.type
_entity.pdbx_description
1 polymer ?
#
loop_
_entity_poly.entity_id
_entity_poly.type
_entity_poly.pdbx_seq_one_letter_code
_entity_poly.pdbx_strand_id
1 'polypeptide(L)' 'MIPQKFPLWIVPKKADENKRWRLLIDYCMLNKKTIKDSYPLPNIIEILNQLDSAKYFSIFDLASGFH' A
#
# COMPACT_ATOMS: atom_id res chain seq x y z
N MET A 1 -5.08 28.29 -0.63
CA MET A 1 -4.96 26.87 -0.98
C MET A 1 -4.84 26.77 -2.50
N ILE A 2 -3.72 26.27 -3.04
CA ILE A 2 -3.50 26.23 -4.50
C ILE A 2 -4.19 24.97 -5.05
N PRO A 3 -5.04 25.05 -6.10
CA PRO A 3 -5.61 23.86 -6.72
C PRO A 3 -4.49 23.08 -7.44
N GLN A 4 -4.14 21.90 -6.92
CA GLN A 4 -3.21 20.99 -7.59
C GLN A 4 -3.99 19.99 -8.44
N LYS A 5 -3.57 19.82 -9.69
CA LYS A 5 -4.10 18.79 -10.60
C LYS A 5 -3.08 17.66 -10.70
N PHE A 6 -3.54 16.42 -10.57
CA PHE A 6 -2.72 15.22 -10.70
C PHE A 6 -3.06 14.48 -11.99
N PRO A 7 -2.07 13.95 -12.73
CA PRO A 7 -2.35 13.12 -13.88
C PRO A 7 -3.06 11.82 -13.45
N LEU A 8 -3.92 11.33 -14.34
CA LEU A 8 -4.76 10.16 -14.14
C LEU A 8 -4.50 9.14 -15.25
N TRP A 9 -4.37 7.87 -14.86
CA TRP A 9 -4.16 6.77 -15.78
C TRP A 9 -5.20 5.69 -15.53
N ILE A 10 -5.78 5.13 -16.59
CA ILE A 10 -6.65 3.97 -16.49
C ILE A 10 -5.87 2.77 -17.02
N VAL A 11 -5.60 1.80 -16.14
CA VAL A 11 -4.81 0.63 -16.48
C VAL A 11 -5.68 -0.62 -16.36
N PRO A 12 -5.72 -1.50 -17.36
CA PRO A 12 -6.43 -2.77 -17.23
C PRO A 12 -5.72 -3.64 -16.19
N LYS A 13 -6.49 -4.27 -15.31
CA LYS A 13 -5.95 -5.34 -14.46
C LYS A 13 -5.51 -6.49 -15.38
N LYS A 14 -4.39 -7.16 -15.05
CA LYS A 14 -3.97 -8.38 -15.75
C LYS A 14 -5.15 -9.35 -15.82
N ALA A 15 -5.26 -10.06 -16.95
CA ALA A 15 -6.42 -10.86 -17.31
C ALA A 15 -6.69 -11.97 -16.28
N ASP A 16 -7.51 -11.66 -15.29
CA ASP A 16 -8.45 -12.60 -14.71
C ASP A 16 -9.75 -12.45 -15.49
N GLU A 17 -10.56 -13.51 -15.53
CA GLU A 17 -11.80 -13.71 -16.29
C GLU A 17 -12.81 -12.54 -16.25
N ASN A 18 -12.65 -11.59 -15.32
CA ASN A 18 -13.35 -10.32 -15.26
C ASN A 18 -12.44 -9.14 -15.67
N LYS A 19 -12.74 -8.48 -16.79
CA LYS A 19 -12.08 -7.23 -17.25
C LYS A 19 -12.30 -6.09 -16.25
N ARG A 20 -11.46 -6.00 -15.22
CA ARG A 20 -11.47 -4.93 -14.21
C ARG A 20 -10.46 -3.84 -14.59
N TRP A 21 -10.85 -2.58 -14.43
CA TRP A 21 -10.00 -1.42 -14.66
C TRP A 21 -9.53 -0.84 -13.32
N ARG A 22 -8.29 -0.33 -13.28
CA ARG A 22 -7.73 0.39 -12.13
C ARG A 22 -7.53 1.85 -12.50
N LEU A 23 -8.01 2.73 -11.62
CA LEU A 23 -7.73 4.15 -11.65
C LEU A 23 -6.39 4.40 -10.93
N LEU A 24 -5.39 4.92 -11.63
CA LEU A 24 -4.10 5.30 -11.08
C LEU A 24 -4.00 6.82 -11.04
N ILE A 25 -3.89 7.39 -9.84
CA ILE A 25 -3.62 8.81 -9.64
C ILE A 25 -2.12 8.96 -9.39
N ASP A 26 -1.45 9.82 -10.16
CA ASP A 26 -0.03 10.11 -9.97
C ASP A 26 0.18 11.14 -8.87
N TYR A 27 0.52 10.64 -7.68
CA TYR A 27 0.82 11.44 -6.49
C TYR A 27 2.29 11.88 -6.38
N CYS A 28 3.14 11.71 -7.40
CA CYS A 28 4.59 12.01 -7.29
C CYS A 28 4.88 13.44 -6.82
N MET A 29 4.14 14.43 -7.32
CA MET A 29 4.28 15.83 -6.89
C MET A 29 3.75 16.07 -5.47
N LEU A 30 2.69 15.36 -5.07
CA LEU A 30 2.13 15.44 -3.72
C LEU A 30 3.09 14.84 -2.70
N ASN A 31 3.61 13.64 -2.97
CA ASN A 31 4.53 12.91 -2.10
C ASN A 31 5.83 13.68 -1.82
N LYS A 32 6.24 14.60 -2.70
CA LYS A 32 7.39 15.50 -2.47
C LYS A 32 7.09 16.65 -1.51
N LYS A 33 5.82 17.08 -1.41
CA LYS A 33 5.38 18.18 -0.55
C LYS A 33 4.89 17.68 0.81
N THR A 34 4.42 16.44 0.88
CA THR A 34 3.94 15.82 2.11
C THR A 34 5.11 15.44 3.02
N ILE A 35 4.99 15.74 4.31
CA ILE A 35 5.92 15.25 5.34
C ILE A 35 5.69 13.74 5.46
N LYS A 36 6.76 12.95 5.33
CA LYS A 36 6.66 11.49 5.49
C LYS A 36 6.34 11.17 6.95
N ASP A 37 5.17 10.58 7.19
CA ASP A 37 4.84 9.97 8.46
C ASP A 37 5.49 8.58 8.53
N SER A 38 6.80 8.58 8.79
CA SER A 38 7.61 7.37 8.80
C SER A 38 7.58 6.74 10.18
N TYR A 39 6.57 5.91 10.46
CA TYR A 39 6.63 5.03 11.60
C TYR A 39 7.74 3.98 11.40
N PRO A 40 8.57 3.71 12.42
CA PRO A 40 9.57 2.66 12.32
C PRO A 40 8.85 1.32 12.16
N LEU A 41 8.95 0.76 10.96
CA LEU A 41 8.52 -0.63 10.76
C LEU A 41 9.47 -1.54 11.54
N PRO A 42 8.95 -2.49 12.31
CA PRO A 42 9.78 -3.43 13.05
C PRO A 42 10.70 -4.20 12.11
N ASN A 43 11.90 -4.52 12.59
CA ASN A 43 12.85 -5.30 11.80
C ASN A 43 12.27 -6.68 11.52
N ILE A 44 12.29 -7.12 10.27
CA ILE A 44 11.75 -8.42 9.86
C ILE A 44 12.37 -9.58 10.67
N ILE A 45 13.65 -9.49 11.03
CA ILE A 45 14.33 -10.52 11.83
C ILE A 45 13.74 -10.61 13.23
N GLU A 46 13.41 -9.49 13.86
CA GLU A 46 12.81 -9.46 15.20
C GLU A 46 11.40 -10.06 15.18
N ILE A 47 10.62 -9.75 14.15
CA ILE A 47 9.29 -10.34 13.93
C ILE A 47 9.41 -11.85 13.76
N LEU A 48 10.35 -12.32 12.94
CA LEU A 48 10.56 -13.75 12.69
C LEU A 48 11.03 -14.50 13.95
N ASN A 49 11.90 -13.89 14.76
CA ASN A 49 12.32 -14.48 16.04
C ASN A 49 11.16 -14.59 17.04
N GLN A 50 10.29 -13.58 17.09
CA GLN A 50 9.08 -13.66 17.92
C GLN A 50 8.15 -14.78 17.44
N LEU A 51 8.05 -14.95 16.12
CA LEU A 51 7.28 -16.02 15.53
C LEU A 51 7.89 -17.40 15.84
N ASP A 52 9.21 -17.58 15.77
CA ASP A 52 9.86 -18.90 15.99
C ASP A 52 9.49 -19.55 17.36
N SER A 53 9.19 -18.73 18.37
CA SER A 53 8.79 -19.19 19.70
C SER A 53 7.31 -19.58 19.84
N ALA A 54 6.46 -19.28 18.85
CA ALA A 54 5.01 -19.48 18.95
C ALA A 54 4.54 -20.79 18.30
N LYS A 55 3.54 -21.41 18.92
CA LYS A 55 2.99 -22.72 18.48
C LYS A 55 1.90 -22.59 17.41
N TYR A 56 1.23 -21.44 17.34
CA TYR A 56 0.12 -21.16 16.43
C TYR A 56 0.18 -19.71 15.96
N PHE A 57 -0.11 -19.48 14.68
CA PHE A 57 -0.13 -18.15 14.06
C PHE A 57 -1.44 -17.93 13.30
N SER A 58 -1.91 -16.70 13.34
CA SER A 58 -3.03 -16.22 12.52
C SER A 58 -2.59 -14.95 11.81
N ILE A 59 -2.73 -14.93 10.49
CA ILE A 59 -2.37 -13.79 9.63
C ILE A 59 -3.66 -13.14 9.18
N PHE A 60 -3.83 -11.87 9.52
CA PHE A 60 -4.93 -11.04 9.03
C PHE A 60 -4.42 -10.13 7.93
N ASP A 61 -4.90 -10.31 6.71
CA ASP A 61 -4.61 -9.42 5.59
C ASP A 61 -5.61 -8.26 5.59
N LEU A 62 -5.11 -7.03 5.66
CA LEU A 62 -5.92 -5.83 5.55
C LEU A 62 -6.03 -5.40 4.09
N ALA A 63 -6.70 -6.22 3.27
CA ALA A 63 -6.81 -6.06 1.83
C ALA A 63 -7.40 -4.71 1.37
N SER A 64 -8.12 -4.00 2.25
CA SER A 64 -8.82 -2.74 1.95
C SER A 64 -8.47 -1.59 2.91
N GLY A 65 -7.32 -1.63 3.58
CA GLY A 65 -6.94 -0.57 4.54
C GLY A 65 -6.72 0.83 3.94
N PHE A 66 -6.68 0.93 2.61
CA PHE A 66 -6.34 2.16 1.88
C PHE A 66 -7.43 2.62 0.90
N HIS A 67 -8.65 2.04 0.95
CA HIS A 67 -9.76 2.44 0.08
C HIS A 67 -10.65 3.51 0.72
#